data_AF-A0A671E784-F1
#
_entry.id   AF-A0A671E784-F1
#
_cell.length_a   1.000
_cell.length_b   1.000
_cell.length_c   1.000
_cell.angle_alpha   90.00
_cell.angle_beta   90.00
_cell.angle_gamma   90.00
#
_symmetry.space_group_name_H-M   'P 1'
#
loop_
_entity.id
_entity.type
_entity.pdbx_description
1 polymer ?
#
loop_
_entity_poly.entity_id
_entity_poly.type
_entity_poly.pdbx_seq_one_letter_code
_entity_poly.pdbx_strand_id
1 'polypeptide(L)'
;MSGLSQPEREGCRNLLGLLDNDEIMALCDTITNRLVQPDNRQDAIHAILAYSQSVEELLRRKKVHRDTIFKYLASQGVIIPPATEKHSLIQHAKDYWKRQLQLKLKETPEPVKTSRDIRLFQQQEKEDKKAEKVDFRQLGEEFCHWFFELLNSQNPFLGPPQDEWGPQHFWHDVKLRFYYNTSEQKVIDYHGAEIVSLRLLSLVKEEYLFLSPNLDSRGLKCASSPHGLVMVGVAGTVHRGDTCLGIFEQIFGLIRCPFVENTWKIKFINLRIIGEASLAPGTLMKPAITFEQSDLEAFYGIIALCDTKSIT
;
A
#
# COMPACT_ATOMS: atom_id res chain seq x y z
N MET A 1 28.08 -21.87 13.14
CA MET A 1 26.92 -22.59 12.56
C MET A 1 25.71 -21.73 12.81
N SER A 2 25.22 -21.03 11.79
CA SER A 2 24.17 -20.04 11.95
C SER A 2 22.82 -20.74 11.92
N GLY A 3 22.22 -20.97 13.08
CA GLY A 3 20.85 -21.48 13.18
C GLY A 3 19.82 -20.38 12.88
N LEU A 4 18.54 -20.76 12.86
CA LEU A 4 17.42 -19.83 12.71
C LEU A 4 17.45 -18.73 13.79
N SER A 5 17.27 -17.46 13.40
CA SER A 5 17.09 -16.37 14.37
C SER A 5 15.78 -16.54 15.13
N GLN A 6 15.65 -15.90 16.30
CA GLN A 6 14.44 -16.02 17.13
C GLN A 6 13.11 -15.72 16.39
N PRO A 7 12.97 -14.65 15.58
CA PRO A 7 11.73 -14.39 14.84
C PRO A 7 11.53 -15.37 13.68
N GLU A 8 12.59 -15.85 13.04
CA GLU A 8 12.50 -16.89 12.02
C GLU A 8 12.05 -18.23 12.63
N ARG A 9 12.54 -18.54 13.83
CA ARG A 9 12.17 -19.77 14.56
C ARG A 9 10.69 -19.74 14.96
N GLU A 10 10.21 -18.60 15.43
CA GLU A 10 8.79 -18.40 15.76
C GLU A 10 7.91 -18.42 14.50
N GLY A 11 8.36 -17.76 13.44
CA GLY A 11 7.67 -17.75 12.16
C GLY A 11 7.55 -19.14 11.55
N CYS A 12 8.65 -19.90 11.51
CA CYS A 12 8.68 -21.28 11.09
C CYS A 12 7.79 -22.16 11.97
N ARG A 13 7.78 -21.97 13.30
CA ARG A 13 6.90 -22.72 14.20
C ARG A 13 5.43 -22.55 13.83
N ASN A 14 5.01 -21.31 13.60
CA ASN A 14 3.63 -20.99 13.25
C ASN A 14 3.26 -21.53 11.85
N LEU A 15 4.19 -21.48 10.89
CA LEU A 15 3.99 -22.07 9.56
C LEU A 15 3.88 -23.59 9.61
N LEU A 16 4.76 -24.26 10.35
CA LEU A 16 4.72 -25.71 10.57
C LEU A 16 3.43 -26.14 11.29
N GLY A 17 2.85 -25.25 12.11
CA GLY A 17 1.54 -25.46 12.73
C GLY A 17 0.41 -25.71 11.73
N LEU A 18 0.54 -25.26 10.47
CA LEU A 18 -0.47 -25.41 9.41
C LEU A 18 -0.36 -26.71 8.60
N LEU A 19 0.70 -27.50 8.79
CA LEU A 19 0.91 -28.77 8.09
C LEU A 19 0.20 -29.92 8.82
N ASP A 20 -0.22 -30.96 8.11
CA ASP A 20 -0.84 -32.11 8.77
C ASP A 20 0.18 -32.96 9.54
N ASN A 21 -0.29 -33.84 10.45
CA ASN A 21 0.61 -34.66 11.27
C ASN A 21 1.57 -35.50 10.43
N ASP A 22 1.07 -36.15 9.38
CA ASP A 22 1.89 -36.99 8.50
C ASP A 22 2.94 -36.18 7.75
N GLU A 23 2.62 -34.94 7.38
CA GLU A 23 3.55 -34.03 6.71
C GLU A 23 4.66 -33.55 7.64
N ILE A 24 4.32 -33.25 8.90
CA ILE A 24 5.28 -32.86 9.93
C ILE A 24 6.22 -33.99 10.30
N MET A 25 5.72 -35.21 10.48
CA MET A 25 6.56 -36.37 10.80
C MET A 25 7.51 -36.68 9.63
N ALA A 26 7.02 -36.68 8.39
CA ALA A 26 7.85 -36.88 7.21
C ALA A 26 8.90 -35.76 7.01
N LEU A 27 8.54 -34.50 7.32
CA LEU A 27 9.47 -33.38 7.27
C LEU A 27 10.57 -33.51 8.34
N CYS A 28 10.21 -33.95 9.56
CA CYS A 28 11.16 -34.23 10.64
C CYS A 28 12.18 -35.28 10.22
N ASP A 29 11.73 -36.44 9.70
CA ASP A 29 12.60 -37.50 9.20
C ASP A 29 13.62 -37.01 8.16
N THR A 30 13.18 -36.11 7.28
CA THR A 30 14.02 -35.59 6.19
C THR A 30 15.02 -34.53 6.69
N ILE A 31 14.73 -33.85 7.80
CA ILE A 31 15.60 -32.80 8.36
C ILE A 31 16.59 -33.39 9.35
N THR A 32 16.15 -34.35 10.16
CA THR A 32 16.99 -35.04 11.15
C THR A 32 17.73 -36.24 10.56
N ASN A 33 17.54 -36.52 9.26
CA ASN A 33 18.02 -37.75 8.61
C ASN A 33 17.63 -39.02 9.38
N ARG A 34 16.42 -39.03 9.96
CA ARG A 34 15.87 -40.09 10.83
C ARG A 34 16.69 -40.40 12.08
N LEU A 35 17.60 -39.50 12.48
CA LEU A 35 18.39 -39.64 13.72
C LEU A 35 17.58 -39.29 14.97
N VAL A 36 16.43 -38.63 14.80
CA VAL A 36 15.52 -38.25 15.89
C VAL A 36 14.13 -38.79 15.56
N GLN A 37 13.55 -39.54 16.49
CA GLN A 37 12.18 -40.03 16.41
C GLN A 37 11.32 -39.21 17.36
N PRO A 38 10.46 -38.32 16.84
CA PRO A 38 9.60 -37.52 17.71
C PRO A 38 8.41 -38.34 18.23
N ASP A 39 8.14 -38.25 19.52
CA ASP A 39 7.02 -38.98 20.16
C ASP A 39 5.65 -38.36 19.84
N ASN A 40 5.64 -37.06 19.55
CA ASN A 40 4.43 -36.29 19.30
C ASN A 40 4.69 -35.13 18.32
N ARG A 41 3.60 -34.55 17.80
CA ARG A 41 3.66 -33.45 16.81
C ARG A 41 4.49 -32.25 17.29
N GLN A 42 4.40 -31.88 18.57
CA GLN A 42 5.13 -30.72 19.10
C GLN A 42 6.63 -31.00 19.18
N ASP A 43 6.98 -32.23 19.56
CA ASP A 43 8.36 -32.70 19.59
C ASP A 43 8.97 -32.75 18.17
N ALA A 44 8.19 -33.18 17.17
CA ALA A 44 8.58 -33.13 15.77
C ALA A 44 8.86 -31.69 15.30
N ILE A 45 8.00 -30.73 15.62
CA ILE A 45 8.21 -29.30 15.30
C ILE A 45 9.47 -28.78 16.00
N HIS A 46 9.67 -29.13 17.28
CA HIS A 46 10.85 -28.71 18.02
C HIS A 46 12.14 -29.26 17.41
N ALA A 47 12.17 -30.55 17.05
CA ALA A 47 13.28 -31.17 16.35
C ALA A 47 13.55 -30.51 15.00
N ILE A 48 12.51 -30.28 14.18
CA ILE A 48 12.65 -29.57 12.90
C ILE A 48 13.33 -28.21 13.08
N LEU A 49 12.88 -27.41 14.05
CA LEU A 49 13.45 -26.08 14.31
C LEU A 49 14.87 -26.13 14.88
N ALA A 50 15.21 -27.18 15.62
CA ALA A 50 16.54 -27.35 16.21
C ALA A 50 17.59 -27.79 15.20
N TYR A 51 17.23 -28.65 14.24
CA TYR A 51 18.14 -29.23 13.25
C TYR A 51 18.13 -28.51 11.88
N SER A 52 17.25 -27.52 11.68
CA SER A 52 17.24 -26.71 10.46
C SER A 52 18.39 -25.70 10.42
N GLN A 53 19.13 -25.65 9.31
CA GLN A 53 20.28 -24.74 9.15
C GLN A 53 19.87 -23.37 8.59
N SER A 54 18.78 -23.28 7.81
CA SER A 54 18.25 -22.02 7.29
C SER A 54 16.76 -22.08 7.01
N VAL A 55 16.11 -20.92 6.99
CA VAL A 55 14.70 -20.78 6.59
C VAL A 55 14.49 -21.28 5.16
N GLU A 56 15.39 -20.92 4.24
CA GLU A 56 15.28 -21.30 2.84
C GLU A 56 15.33 -22.80 2.64
N GLU A 57 16.22 -23.49 3.34
CA GLU A 57 16.34 -24.94 3.25
C GLU A 57 15.04 -25.61 3.72
N LEU A 58 14.52 -25.17 4.87
CA LEU A 58 13.29 -25.69 5.46
C LEU A 58 12.09 -25.48 4.53
N LEU A 59 11.88 -24.26 4.05
CA LEU A 59 10.71 -23.92 3.22
C LEU A 59 10.82 -24.42 1.77
N ARG A 60 12.03 -24.72 1.27
CA ARG A 60 12.22 -25.37 -0.05
C ARG A 60 11.85 -26.85 -0.04
N ARG A 61 11.83 -27.53 1.12
CA ARG A 61 11.50 -28.97 1.19
C ARG A 61 10.14 -29.26 0.56
N LYS A 62 10.00 -30.44 -0.05
CA LYS A 62 8.79 -30.85 -0.81
C LYS A 62 7.52 -30.85 0.03
N LYS A 63 7.63 -31.15 1.33
CA LYS A 63 6.47 -31.19 2.25
C LYS A 63 5.94 -29.81 2.61
N VAL A 64 6.75 -28.77 2.50
CA VAL A 64 6.27 -27.40 2.66
C VAL A 64 5.72 -26.92 1.31
N HIS A 65 4.40 -26.93 1.16
CA HIS A 65 3.77 -26.57 -0.10
C HIS A 65 3.72 -25.06 -0.27
N ARG A 66 3.69 -24.61 -1.53
CA ARG A 66 3.54 -23.19 -1.88
C ARG A 66 2.30 -22.60 -1.19
N ASP A 67 1.20 -23.35 -1.20
CA ASP A 67 -0.07 -22.92 -0.61
C ASP A 67 0.01 -22.83 0.92
N THR A 68 0.83 -23.64 1.59
CA THR A 68 1.04 -23.54 3.04
C THR A 68 1.78 -22.25 3.40
N ILE A 69 2.81 -21.89 2.63
CA ILE A 69 3.55 -20.62 2.83
C ILE A 69 2.63 -19.43 2.52
N PHE A 70 1.83 -19.55 1.46
CA PHE A 70 0.84 -18.54 1.08
C PHE A 70 -0.23 -18.34 2.17
N LYS A 71 -0.85 -19.42 2.65
CA LYS A 71 -1.83 -19.39 3.75
C LYS A 71 -1.23 -18.83 5.03
N TYR A 72 0.01 -19.20 5.35
CA TYR A 72 0.73 -18.65 6.49
C TYR A 72 0.87 -17.13 6.34
N LEU A 73 1.42 -16.65 5.23
CA LEU A 73 1.61 -15.22 5.00
C LEU A 73 0.27 -14.45 5.02
N ALA A 74 -0.78 -15.02 4.41
CA ALA A 74 -2.13 -14.48 4.49
C ALA A 74 -2.67 -14.42 5.93
N SER A 75 -2.42 -15.46 6.76
CA SER A 75 -2.82 -15.49 8.18
C SER A 75 -2.07 -14.46 9.03
N GLN A 76 -0.85 -14.09 8.62
CA GLN A 76 -0.04 -13.03 9.22
C GLN A 76 -0.38 -11.63 8.64
N GLY A 77 -1.44 -11.52 7.81
CA GLY A 77 -1.87 -10.25 7.23
C GLY A 77 -1.04 -9.77 6.04
N VAL A 78 -0.15 -10.60 5.49
CA VAL A 78 0.68 -10.30 4.31
C VAL A 78 -0.10 -10.72 3.06
N ILE A 79 -0.63 -9.74 2.33
CA ILE A 79 -1.37 -9.98 1.08
C ILE A 79 -0.37 -10.21 -0.05
N ILE A 80 -0.41 -11.40 -0.64
CA ILE A 80 0.48 -11.81 -1.74
C ILE A 80 -0.40 -12.27 -2.92
N PRO A 81 -0.03 -12.00 -4.17
CA PRO A 81 -0.76 -12.53 -5.33
C PRO A 81 -0.85 -14.07 -5.30
N PRO A 82 -2.01 -14.68 -5.59
CA PRO A 82 -2.15 -16.13 -5.64
C PRO A 82 -1.24 -16.81 -6.67
N ALA A 83 -0.77 -16.07 -7.68
CA ALA A 83 0.17 -16.52 -8.70
C ALA A 83 1.64 -16.48 -8.27
N THR A 84 1.96 -15.95 -7.08
CA THR A 84 3.35 -15.83 -6.62
C THR A 84 4.01 -17.20 -6.45
N GLU A 85 5.17 -17.34 -7.09
CA GLU A 85 5.94 -18.58 -7.09
C GLU A 85 6.53 -18.89 -5.72
N LYS A 86 6.74 -20.19 -5.45
CA LYS A 86 7.23 -20.68 -4.14
C LYS A 86 8.53 -20.01 -3.70
N HIS A 87 9.46 -19.72 -4.62
CA HIS A 87 10.72 -19.06 -4.26
C HIS A 87 10.50 -17.62 -3.76
N SER A 88 9.60 -16.87 -4.40
CA SER A 88 9.25 -15.51 -4.01
C SER A 88 8.51 -15.48 -2.67
N LEU A 89 7.61 -16.44 -2.42
CA LEU A 89 6.95 -16.58 -1.10
C LEU A 89 7.95 -16.80 0.04
N ILE A 90 9.00 -17.59 -0.20
CA ILE A 90 10.06 -17.82 0.77
C ILE A 90 10.80 -16.51 1.09
N GLN A 91 11.12 -15.69 0.07
CA GLN A 91 11.75 -14.39 0.30
C GLN A 91 10.83 -13.44 1.09
N HIS A 92 9.54 -13.38 0.75
CA HIS A 92 8.57 -12.57 1.50
C HIS A 92 8.47 -12.99 2.97
N ALA A 93 8.51 -14.30 3.27
CA ALA A 93 8.52 -14.80 4.65
C ALA A 93 9.78 -14.38 5.41
N LYS A 94 10.97 -14.49 4.78
CA LYS A 94 12.22 -14.03 5.38
C LYS A 94 12.21 -12.53 5.67
N ASP A 95 11.80 -11.74 4.70
CA ASP A 95 11.77 -10.28 4.82
C ASP A 95 10.80 -9.84 5.91
N TYR A 96 9.65 -10.51 6.00
CA TYR A 96 8.70 -10.31 7.09
C TYR A 96 9.33 -10.60 8.46
N TRP A 97 9.96 -11.75 8.66
CA TRP A 97 10.58 -12.11 9.95
C TRP A 97 11.79 -11.23 10.31
N LYS A 98 12.57 -10.81 9.31
CA LYS A 98 13.69 -9.88 9.51
C LYS A 98 13.22 -8.48 9.94
N ARG A 99 12.09 -8.01 9.41
CA ARG A 99 11.47 -6.74 9.82
C ARG A 99 10.92 -6.82 11.25
N GLN A 100 10.32 -7.95 11.63
CA GLN A 100 9.88 -8.19 13.01
C GLN A 100 11.03 -8.13 14.02
N LEU A 101 12.24 -8.56 13.63
CA LEU A 101 13.45 -8.42 14.46
C LEU A 101 13.82 -6.94 14.70
N GLN A 102 13.75 -6.12 13.65
CA GLN A 102 14.16 -4.71 13.70
C GLN A 102 13.17 -3.85 14.49
N LEU A 103 11.88 -4.21 14.49
CA LEU A 103 10.87 -3.56 15.32
C LEU A 103 11.09 -3.88 16.81
N LYS A 104 11.34 -5.15 17.15
CA LYS A 104 11.60 -5.56 18.55
C LYS A 104 12.90 -5.02 19.14
N LEU A 105 13.90 -4.68 18.32
CA LEU A 105 15.18 -4.10 18.78
C LEU A 105 15.13 -2.58 19.00
N LYS A 106 14.13 -1.89 18.44
CA LYS A 106 13.89 -0.45 18.68
C LYS A 106 13.07 -0.18 19.94
N GLU A 107 12.49 -1.21 20.56
CA GLU A 107 11.63 -1.12 21.73
C GLU A 107 12.28 -1.75 22.97
N THR A 108 13.16 -1.03 23.68
CA THR A 108 13.32 -0.99 25.16
C THR A 108 14.57 -0.19 25.56
N PRO A 109 14.65 0.49 26.74
CA PRO A 109 13.89 0.31 28.02
C PRO A 109 13.11 1.60 28.47
N GLU A 110 12.11 1.66 29.37
CA GLU A 110 11.62 0.83 30.50
C GLU A 110 10.20 1.36 31.01
N PRO A 111 9.54 0.89 32.10
CA PRO A 111 8.50 -0.16 32.12
C PRO A 111 7.13 0.25 32.76
N VAL A 112 5.99 -0.27 32.26
CA VAL A 112 4.78 -0.47 33.11
C VAL A 112 4.02 -1.76 32.74
N LYS A 113 4.26 -2.79 33.57
CA LYS A 113 3.35 -3.85 34.10
C LYS A 113 1.85 -3.60 33.80
N THR A 114 0.97 -4.51 33.36
CA THR A 114 0.87 -5.97 33.43
C THR A 114 -0.35 -6.40 32.59
N SER A 115 -0.17 -7.41 31.74
CA SER A 115 -1.06 -8.56 31.46
C SER A 115 -2.59 -8.39 31.61
N ARG A 116 -3.34 -8.59 30.52
CA ARG A 116 -4.03 -9.88 30.24
C ARG A 116 -4.79 -9.86 28.91
N ASP A 117 -4.31 -10.73 28.03
CA ASP A 117 -4.99 -11.60 27.07
C ASP A 117 -6.42 -11.30 26.59
N ILE A 118 -6.53 -11.28 25.26
CA ILE A 118 -7.45 -12.11 24.46
C ILE A 118 -8.88 -12.18 25.00
N ARG A 119 -9.70 -11.22 24.57
CA ARG A 119 -11.11 -11.44 24.24
C ARG A 119 -11.37 -10.76 22.89
N LEU A 120 -11.04 -11.42 21.79
CA LEU A 120 -12.02 -12.19 20.99
C LEU A 120 -13.32 -11.40 20.78
N PHE A 121 -13.42 -10.81 19.59
CA PHE A 121 -14.56 -10.91 18.69
C PHE A 121 -15.90 -11.23 19.39
N GLN A 122 -16.59 -10.22 19.90
CA GLN A 122 -18.05 -10.20 20.13
C GLN A 122 -18.43 -8.87 20.80
N GLN A 123 -18.47 -7.78 20.03
CA GLN A 123 -19.33 -6.63 20.31
C GLN A 123 -19.32 -5.69 19.10
N GLN A 124 -19.82 -6.25 18.01
CA GLN A 124 -20.45 -5.45 16.96
C GLN A 124 -21.88 -5.20 17.42
N GLU A 125 -22.35 -3.96 17.21
CA GLU A 125 -23.68 -3.42 17.49
C GLU A 125 -23.86 -2.75 18.86
N LYS A 126 -24.04 -1.42 18.78
CA LYS A 126 -24.41 -0.44 19.83
C LYS A 126 -23.24 0.19 20.59
N GLU A 127 -22.50 1.05 19.90
CA GLU A 127 -22.11 2.33 20.49
C GLU A 127 -21.85 3.35 19.37
N ASP A 128 -22.97 3.84 18.83
CA ASP A 128 -22.99 5.11 18.13
C ASP A 128 -22.72 6.21 19.15
N LYS A 129 -21.68 7.03 18.85
CA LYS A 129 -21.31 8.35 19.42
C LYS A 129 -20.02 8.37 20.27
N LYS A 130 -18.99 8.89 19.60
CA LYS A 130 -17.66 9.36 20.06
C LYS A 130 -16.52 8.35 20.01
N ALA A 131 -16.29 7.79 18.82
CA ALA A 131 -14.92 7.47 18.41
C ALA A 131 -14.17 8.80 18.13
N GLU A 132 -12.91 8.90 18.55
CA GLU A 132 -11.96 9.87 18.00
C GLU A 132 -12.03 9.80 16.48
N LYS A 133 -12.63 10.82 15.85
CA LYS A 133 -12.64 10.95 14.40
C LYS A 133 -11.20 11.22 13.99
N VAL A 134 -10.55 10.26 13.34
CA VAL A 134 -9.43 10.58 12.44
C VAL A 134 -9.94 11.67 11.50
N ASP A 135 -9.36 12.87 11.59
CA ASP A 135 -9.78 13.98 10.74
C ASP A 135 -9.22 13.75 9.33
N PHE A 136 -9.99 13.06 8.50
CA PHE A 136 -9.63 12.79 7.10
C PHE A 136 -9.42 14.07 6.29
N ARG A 137 -9.94 15.21 6.75
CA ARG A 137 -9.66 16.51 6.14
C ARG A 137 -8.21 16.92 6.40
N GLN A 138 -7.74 16.79 7.64
CA GLN A 138 -6.34 17.04 7.98
C GLN A 138 -5.40 16.11 7.21
N LEU A 139 -5.73 14.81 7.12
CA LEU A 139 -4.97 13.85 6.31
C LEU A 139 -4.86 14.30 4.83
N GLY A 140 -5.96 14.78 4.25
CA GLY A 140 -5.97 15.28 2.88
C GLY A 140 -5.14 16.54 2.69
N GLU A 141 -5.18 17.47 3.66
CA GLU A 141 -4.36 18.68 3.65
C GLU A 141 -2.87 18.32 3.69
N GLU A 142 -2.45 17.49 4.65
CA GLU A 142 -1.07 17.01 4.78
C GLU A 142 -0.61 16.27 3.53
N PHE A 143 -1.45 15.38 2.99
CA PHE A 143 -1.16 14.65 1.76
C PHE A 143 -0.97 15.60 0.57
N CYS A 144 -1.87 16.56 0.37
CA CYS A 144 -1.78 17.49 -0.76
C CYS A 144 -0.56 18.39 -0.63
N HIS A 145 -0.27 18.93 0.56
CA HIS A 145 0.96 19.68 0.80
C HIS A 145 2.19 18.88 0.37
N TRP A 146 2.35 17.68 0.94
CA TRP A 146 3.47 16.80 0.60
C TRP A 146 3.55 16.50 -0.90
N PHE A 147 2.44 16.09 -1.52
CA PHE A 147 2.43 15.64 -2.91
C PHE A 147 2.81 16.75 -3.89
N PHE A 148 2.17 17.93 -3.77
CA PHE A 148 2.40 19.03 -4.71
C PHE A 148 3.72 19.74 -4.43
N GLU A 149 4.15 19.87 -3.18
CA GLU A 149 5.48 20.42 -2.86
C GLU A 149 6.58 19.51 -3.44
N LEU A 150 6.49 18.20 -3.20
CA LEU A 150 7.46 17.24 -3.74
C LEU A 150 7.47 17.24 -5.26
N LEU A 151 6.30 17.14 -5.90
CA LEU A 151 6.20 17.10 -7.36
C LEU A 151 6.67 18.42 -7.97
N ASN A 152 6.20 19.57 -7.49
CA ASN A 152 6.61 20.86 -8.05
C ASN A 152 8.09 21.16 -7.82
N SER A 153 8.70 20.68 -6.73
CA SER A 153 10.16 20.84 -6.50
C SER A 153 11.02 20.21 -7.60
N GLN A 154 10.46 19.30 -8.38
CA GLN A 154 11.12 18.69 -9.53
C GLN A 154 11.22 19.65 -10.73
N ASN A 155 10.49 20.77 -10.73
CA ASN A 155 10.51 21.74 -11.82
C ASN A 155 11.88 22.47 -11.84
N PRO A 156 12.64 22.42 -12.96
CA PRO A 156 13.98 23.02 -13.06
C PRO A 156 14.03 24.53 -12.76
N PHE A 157 12.92 25.23 -12.89
CA PHE A 157 12.84 26.67 -12.65
C PHE A 157 12.62 27.05 -11.17
N LEU A 158 12.31 26.08 -10.29
CA LEU A 158 12.02 26.33 -8.88
C LEU A 158 13.19 26.04 -7.93
N GLY A 159 14.37 25.71 -8.48
CA GLY A 159 15.58 25.41 -7.71
C GLY A 159 15.84 23.90 -7.60
N PRO A 160 16.74 23.49 -6.69
CA PRO A 160 17.05 22.07 -6.51
C PRO A 160 15.85 21.30 -5.93
N PRO A 161 15.66 20.02 -6.30
CA PRO A 161 14.60 19.19 -5.74
C PRO A 161 14.70 19.10 -4.21
N GLN A 162 13.56 19.15 -3.52
CA GLN A 162 13.54 19.01 -2.07
C GLN A 162 13.77 17.56 -1.64
N ASP A 163 13.26 16.60 -2.42
CA ASP A 163 13.41 15.18 -2.16
C ASP A 163 13.29 14.35 -3.46
N GLU A 164 13.50 13.05 -3.36
CA GLU A 164 13.42 12.13 -4.50
C GLU A 164 11.97 11.81 -4.88
N TRP A 165 11.59 12.14 -6.12
CA TRP A 165 10.33 11.67 -6.73
C TRP A 165 10.52 10.30 -7.40
N GLY A 166 9.58 9.37 -7.19
CA GLY A 166 9.65 8.06 -7.82
C GLY A 166 8.46 7.12 -7.57
N PRO A 167 8.54 5.86 -8.06
CA PRO A 167 7.46 4.88 -8.00
C PRO A 167 7.12 4.42 -6.56
N GLN A 168 7.99 4.63 -5.58
CA GLN A 168 7.83 4.20 -4.19
C GLN A 168 6.56 4.74 -3.52
N HIS A 169 6.06 5.89 -3.97
CA HIS A 169 4.88 6.58 -3.47
C HIS A 169 3.56 5.94 -3.91
N PHE A 170 3.62 5.06 -4.91
CA PHE A 170 2.47 4.45 -5.53
C PHE A 170 2.38 2.96 -5.17
N TRP A 171 1.18 2.39 -5.30
CA TRP A 171 1.03 0.95 -5.41
C TRP A 171 1.52 0.48 -6.78
N HIS A 172 2.10 -0.74 -6.85
CA HIS A 172 2.66 -1.28 -8.10
C HIS A 172 1.64 -1.30 -9.24
N ASP A 173 0.37 -1.51 -8.93
CA ASP A 173 -0.74 -1.56 -9.90
C ASP A 173 -1.56 -0.26 -9.95
N VAL A 174 -0.96 0.88 -9.60
CA VAL A 174 -1.60 2.19 -9.69
C VAL A 174 -2.12 2.47 -11.10
N LYS A 175 -3.26 3.16 -11.18
CA LYS A 175 -3.84 3.63 -12.43
C LYS A 175 -3.95 5.14 -12.42
N LEU A 176 -3.47 5.80 -13.48
CA LEU A 176 -3.68 7.22 -13.72
C LEU A 176 -4.58 7.38 -14.94
N ARG A 177 -5.75 7.99 -14.74
CA ARG A 177 -6.55 8.53 -15.83
C ARG A 177 -6.21 10.00 -16.00
N PHE A 178 -5.67 10.37 -17.15
CA PHE A 178 -5.30 11.75 -17.44
C PHE A 178 -6.19 12.32 -18.54
N TYR A 179 -7.04 13.27 -18.17
CA TYR A 179 -7.82 14.08 -19.08
C TYR A 179 -7.16 15.45 -19.23
N TYR A 180 -7.04 15.92 -20.48
CA TYR A 180 -6.73 17.32 -20.74
C TYR A 180 -7.64 17.89 -21.82
N ASN A 181 -8.01 19.16 -21.63
CA ASN A 181 -8.76 19.96 -22.59
C ASN A 181 -8.07 21.31 -22.75
N THR A 182 -7.27 21.44 -23.80
CA THR A 182 -6.51 22.65 -24.12
C THR A 182 -6.92 23.17 -25.49
N SER A 183 -6.17 22.84 -26.54
CA SER A 183 -6.59 22.99 -27.94
C SER A 183 -7.28 21.73 -28.47
N GLU A 184 -7.01 20.58 -27.84
CA GLU A 184 -7.60 19.29 -28.13
C GLU A 184 -8.10 18.65 -26.83
N GLN A 185 -9.12 17.80 -26.96
CA GLN A 185 -9.63 16.98 -25.87
C GLN A 185 -9.08 15.57 -25.97
N LYS A 186 -8.42 15.09 -24.92
CA LYS A 186 -7.89 13.73 -24.87
C LYS A 186 -8.00 13.13 -23.49
N VAL A 187 -8.19 11.81 -23.46
CA VAL A 187 -8.13 10.97 -22.27
C VAL A 187 -7.10 9.87 -22.52
N ILE A 188 -6.15 9.74 -21.60
CA ILE A 188 -5.09 8.72 -21.65
C ILE A 188 -5.06 8.01 -20.30
N ASP A 189 -5.09 6.68 -20.33
CA ASP A 189 -4.91 5.86 -19.14
C ASP A 189 -3.45 5.33 -19.09
N TYR A 190 -2.82 5.46 -17.92
CA TYR A 190 -1.50 4.93 -17.61
C TYR A 190 -1.60 3.90 -16.49
N HIS A 191 -0.77 2.87 -16.55
CA HIS A 191 -0.81 1.73 -15.63
C HIS A 191 0.60 1.42 -15.12
N GLY A 192 0.70 1.15 -13.82
CA GLY A 192 1.94 0.78 -13.17
C GLY A 192 2.67 1.96 -12.52
N ALA A 193 3.30 1.70 -11.37
CA ALA A 193 3.95 2.73 -10.55
C ALA A 193 5.01 3.52 -11.31
N GLU A 194 5.82 2.85 -12.12
CA GLU A 194 6.90 3.46 -12.90
C GLU A 194 6.35 4.43 -13.95
N ILE A 195 5.39 3.98 -14.76
CA ILE A 195 4.83 4.77 -15.85
C ILE A 195 4.02 5.94 -15.31
N VAL A 196 3.22 5.72 -14.26
CA VAL A 196 2.44 6.79 -13.61
C VAL A 196 3.36 7.84 -12.99
N SER A 197 4.39 7.40 -12.27
CA SER A 197 5.40 8.29 -11.67
C SER A 197 6.10 9.14 -12.73
N LEU A 198 6.58 8.52 -13.82
CA LEU A 198 7.25 9.21 -14.92
C LEU A 198 6.32 10.19 -15.61
N ARG A 199 5.05 9.83 -15.84
CA ARG A 199 4.12 10.74 -16.52
C ARG A 199 3.83 11.98 -15.67
N LEU A 200 3.55 11.82 -14.39
CA LEU A 200 3.37 12.96 -13.48
C LEU A 200 4.62 13.83 -13.42
N LEU A 201 5.80 13.20 -13.37
CA LEU A 201 7.09 13.91 -13.38
C LEU A 201 7.28 14.72 -14.67
N SER A 202 6.89 14.20 -15.83
CA SER A 202 7.03 14.90 -17.12
C SER A 202 6.22 16.20 -17.17
N LEU A 203 5.10 16.30 -16.46
CA LEU A 203 4.31 17.54 -16.38
C LEU A 203 5.12 18.70 -15.80
N VAL A 204 5.96 18.43 -14.80
CA VAL A 204 6.74 19.47 -14.10
C VAL A 204 8.16 19.60 -14.64
N LYS A 205 8.80 18.50 -15.07
CA LYS A 205 10.18 18.51 -15.59
C LYS A 205 10.30 18.87 -17.06
N GLU A 206 9.39 18.38 -17.89
CA GLU A 206 9.47 18.53 -19.35
C GLU A 206 8.50 19.59 -19.87
N GLU A 207 7.30 19.64 -19.31
CA GLU A 207 6.25 20.60 -19.69
C GLU A 207 6.28 21.90 -18.86
N TYR A 208 7.16 21.93 -17.85
CA TYR A 208 7.43 23.06 -16.94
C TYR A 208 6.19 23.61 -16.24
N LEU A 209 5.22 22.74 -15.97
CA LEU A 209 4.01 23.12 -15.26
C LEU A 209 4.31 23.28 -13.78
N PHE A 210 3.54 24.17 -13.15
CA PHE A 210 3.44 24.31 -11.71
C PHE A 210 1.99 24.12 -11.30
N LEU A 211 1.73 23.13 -10.45
CA LEU A 211 0.39 22.81 -9.96
C LEU A 211 0.18 23.50 -8.61
N SER A 212 -0.65 24.52 -8.56
CA SER A 212 -0.99 25.23 -7.32
C SER A 212 -2.34 24.73 -6.78
N PRO A 213 -2.35 23.82 -5.79
CA PRO A 213 -3.59 23.30 -5.21
C PRO A 213 -4.28 24.36 -4.37
N ASN A 214 -5.62 24.39 -4.41
CA ASN A 214 -6.42 25.19 -3.51
C ASN A 214 -6.83 24.33 -2.30
N LEU A 215 -6.22 24.55 -1.14
CA LEU A 215 -6.47 23.76 0.07
C LEU A 215 -7.60 24.31 0.94
N ASP A 216 -8.27 25.38 0.49
CA ASP A 216 -9.47 25.88 1.15
C ASP A 216 -10.61 24.85 1.10
N SER A 217 -11.62 25.05 1.95
CA SER A 217 -12.82 24.20 2.05
C SER A 217 -13.58 23.93 0.74
N ARG A 218 -13.35 24.70 -0.31
CA ARG A 218 -13.94 24.49 -1.65
C ARG A 218 -13.01 23.77 -2.63
N GLY A 219 -11.72 23.82 -2.39
CA GLY A 219 -10.68 23.28 -3.26
C GLY A 219 -10.13 21.93 -2.80
N LEU A 220 -10.46 21.48 -1.59
CA LEU A 220 -10.11 20.16 -1.06
C LEU A 220 -11.35 19.45 -0.50
N LYS A 221 -11.56 18.19 -0.90
CA LYS A 221 -12.60 17.29 -0.36
C LYS A 221 -11.98 15.95 -0.02
N CYS A 222 -12.37 15.39 1.13
CA CYS A 222 -11.89 14.08 1.56
C CYS A 222 -13.07 13.18 1.95
N ALA A 223 -12.97 11.90 1.61
CA ALA A 223 -13.92 10.87 1.98
C ALA A 223 -13.19 9.58 2.34
N SER A 224 -13.71 8.80 3.27
CA SER A 224 -13.12 7.52 3.68
C SER A 224 -14.11 6.38 3.49
N SER A 225 -13.62 5.23 3.03
CA SER A 225 -14.37 3.99 2.99
C SER A 225 -14.23 3.22 4.31
N PRO A 226 -15.25 2.44 4.70
CA PRO A 226 -15.11 1.46 5.79
C PRO A 226 -14.02 0.42 5.55
N HIS A 227 -13.62 0.23 4.28
CA HIS A 227 -12.59 -0.75 3.86
C HIS A 227 -11.17 -0.16 3.84
N GLY A 228 -10.96 1.06 4.35
CA GLY A 228 -9.63 1.66 4.51
C GLY A 228 -9.07 2.39 3.28
N LEU A 229 -9.91 2.64 2.26
CA LEU A 229 -9.60 3.53 1.14
C LEU A 229 -9.95 4.97 1.54
N VAL A 230 -9.03 5.90 1.41
CA VAL A 230 -9.28 7.33 1.56
C VAL A 230 -9.22 7.99 0.19
N MET A 231 -10.27 8.73 -0.16
CA MET A 231 -10.29 9.57 -1.34
C MET A 231 -9.96 11.01 -0.98
N VAL A 232 -9.04 11.60 -1.72
CA VAL A 232 -8.66 13.01 -1.62
C VAL A 232 -8.88 13.64 -2.99
N GLY A 233 -9.86 14.53 -3.10
CA GLY A 233 -10.07 15.36 -4.27
C GLY A 233 -9.48 16.74 -4.00
N VAL A 234 -8.76 17.29 -4.97
CA VAL A 234 -8.16 18.63 -4.92
C VAL A 234 -8.36 19.35 -6.25
N ALA A 235 -8.75 20.61 -6.22
CA ALA A 235 -8.80 21.48 -7.38
C ALA A 235 -7.76 22.59 -7.22
N GLY A 236 -7.26 23.10 -8.33
CA GLY A 236 -6.24 24.14 -8.30
C GLY A 236 -6.02 24.81 -9.64
N THR A 237 -4.95 25.56 -9.72
CA THR A 237 -4.54 26.27 -10.93
C THR A 237 -3.24 25.70 -11.48
N VAL A 238 -3.10 25.71 -12.80
CA VAL A 238 -1.90 25.28 -13.51
C VAL A 238 -1.19 26.52 -14.01
N HIS A 239 0.11 26.66 -13.72
CA HIS A 239 0.92 27.80 -14.12
C HIS A 239 2.15 27.37 -14.90
N ARG A 240 2.72 28.31 -15.65
CA ARG A 240 4.08 28.24 -16.19
C ARG A 240 4.73 29.61 -15.99
N GLY A 241 5.73 29.66 -15.11
CA GLY A 241 6.23 30.93 -14.60
C GLY A 241 5.10 31.75 -13.96
N ASP A 242 5.01 33.03 -14.28
CA ASP A 242 3.99 33.94 -13.76
C ASP A 242 2.65 33.90 -14.52
N THR A 243 2.50 32.97 -15.47
CA THR A 243 1.31 32.86 -16.31
C THR A 243 0.42 31.69 -15.86
N CYS A 244 -0.82 31.99 -15.49
CA CYS A 244 -1.85 30.99 -15.25
C CYS A 244 -2.32 30.40 -16.59
N LEU A 245 -2.13 29.10 -16.78
CA LEU A 245 -2.51 28.39 -18.00
C LEU A 245 -3.92 27.79 -17.93
N GLY A 246 -4.49 27.67 -16.73
CA GLY A 246 -5.82 27.11 -16.53
C GLY A 246 -6.05 26.51 -15.16
N ILE A 247 -6.99 25.57 -15.08
CA ILE A 247 -7.38 24.89 -13.83
C ILE A 247 -7.14 23.39 -13.92
N PHE A 248 -6.95 22.76 -12.77
CA PHE A 248 -6.94 21.31 -12.67
C PHE A 248 -7.85 20.82 -11.55
N GLU A 249 -8.29 19.57 -11.70
CA GLU A 249 -8.94 18.78 -10.67
C GLU A 249 -8.23 17.43 -10.62
N GLN A 250 -7.84 17.00 -9.43
CA GLN A 250 -7.12 15.76 -9.21
C GLN A 250 -7.76 14.97 -8.07
N ILE A 251 -8.09 13.71 -8.33
CA ILE A 251 -8.68 12.80 -7.35
C ILE A 251 -7.69 11.67 -7.12
N PHE A 252 -7.37 11.44 -5.85
CA PHE A 252 -6.48 10.39 -5.39
C PHE A 252 -7.26 9.35 -4.61
N GLY A 253 -6.98 8.07 -4.89
CA GLY A 253 -7.31 6.97 -3.99
C GLY A 253 -6.08 6.58 -3.18
N LEU A 254 -6.14 6.72 -1.87
CA LEU A 254 -5.07 6.40 -0.93
C LEU A 254 -5.43 5.15 -0.14
N ILE A 255 -4.50 4.20 -0.08
CA ILE A 255 -4.63 3.02 0.77
C ILE A 255 -3.47 3.03 1.73
N ARG A 256 -3.77 2.89 3.03
CA ARG A 256 -2.74 2.79 4.06
C ARG A 256 -1.88 1.55 3.79
N CYS A 257 -0.58 1.76 3.70
CA CYS A 257 0.39 0.68 3.58
C CYS A 257 0.36 -0.15 4.88
N PRO A 258 0.07 -1.44 4.82
CA PRO A 258 0.02 -2.28 6.01
C PRO A 258 1.43 -2.64 6.54
N PHE A 259 2.48 -2.33 5.78
CA PHE A 259 3.86 -2.75 6.05
C PHE A 259 4.73 -1.67 6.69
N VAL A 260 4.29 -0.41 6.67
CA VAL A 260 4.99 0.74 7.25
C VAL A 260 3.96 1.63 7.92
N GLU A 261 4.10 1.82 9.24
CA GLU A 261 3.15 2.54 10.06
C GLU A 261 2.90 3.96 9.53
N ASN A 262 1.63 4.37 9.47
CA ASN A 262 1.17 5.68 9.00
C ASN A 262 1.58 6.11 7.59
N THR A 263 2.01 5.18 6.73
CA THR A 263 2.28 5.53 5.33
C THR A 263 1.08 5.26 4.44
N TRP A 264 0.70 6.24 3.63
CA TRP A 264 -0.36 6.14 2.64
C TRP A 264 0.27 6.02 1.25
N LYS A 265 -0.22 5.09 0.44
CA LYS A 265 0.23 4.90 -0.94
C LYS A 265 -0.91 5.15 -1.91
N ILE A 266 -0.56 5.73 -3.05
CA ILE A 266 -1.52 6.10 -4.08
C ILE A 266 -1.91 4.88 -4.92
N LYS A 267 -3.19 4.53 -4.90
CA LYS A 267 -3.79 3.39 -5.61
C LYS A 267 -4.36 3.79 -6.97
N PHE A 268 -4.93 4.98 -7.08
CA PHE A 268 -5.36 5.52 -8.36
C PHE A 268 -5.34 7.03 -8.35
N ILE A 269 -5.30 7.61 -9.55
CA ILE A 269 -5.31 9.04 -9.78
C ILE A 269 -6.23 9.32 -10.96
N ASN A 270 -7.12 10.28 -10.81
CA ASN A 270 -7.80 10.91 -11.94
C ASN A 270 -7.35 12.36 -11.98
N LEU A 271 -6.61 12.74 -13.02
CA LEU A 271 -6.14 14.10 -13.22
C LEU A 271 -6.86 14.69 -14.42
N ARG A 272 -7.46 15.85 -14.21
CA ARG A 272 -8.17 16.63 -15.22
C ARG A 272 -7.53 18.01 -15.32
N ILE A 273 -7.01 18.39 -16.48
CA ILE A 273 -6.47 19.73 -16.73
C ILE A 273 -7.31 20.43 -17.81
N ILE A 274 -7.71 21.67 -17.58
CA ILE A 274 -8.45 22.50 -18.53
C ILE A 274 -7.68 23.78 -18.75
N GLY A 275 -7.25 24.02 -19.98
CA GLY A 275 -6.54 25.24 -20.37
C GLY A 275 -7.49 26.44 -20.47
N GLU A 276 -6.94 27.64 -20.28
CA GLU A 276 -7.68 28.90 -20.29
C GLU A 276 -8.49 29.12 -21.58
N ALA A 277 -7.92 28.79 -22.74
CA ALA A 277 -8.59 28.91 -24.04
C ALA A 277 -9.84 28.02 -24.17
N SER A 278 -9.93 26.96 -23.37
CA SER A 278 -11.09 26.06 -23.29
C SER A 278 -12.10 26.46 -22.21
N LEU A 279 -11.80 27.49 -21.41
CA LEU A 279 -12.74 28.06 -20.46
C LEU A 279 -13.64 29.08 -21.17
N ALA A 280 -14.93 29.12 -20.81
CA ALA A 280 -15.87 30.03 -21.45
C ALA A 280 -15.44 31.50 -21.24
N PRO A 281 -15.39 32.32 -22.32
CA PRO A 281 -14.91 33.70 -22.23
C PRO A 281 -15.71 34.52 -21.21
N GLY A 282 -15.01 35.16 -20.28
CA GLY A 282 -15.61 35.97 -19.20
C GLY A 282 -15.90 35.21 -17.90
N THR A 283 -15.59 33.92 -17.82
CA THR A 283 -15.82 33.13 -16.59
C THR A 283 -14.52 33.01 -15.80
N LEU A 284 -14.39 33.77 -14.71
CA LEU A 284 -13.36 33.55 -13.70
C LEU A 284 -13.76 32.29 -12.90
N MET A 285 -13.63 31.10 -13.50
CA MET A 285 -13.97 29.87 -12.79
C MET A 285 -12.98 29.68 -11.64
N LYS A 286 -13.48 29.84 -10.41
CA LYS A 286 -12.76 29.43 -9.22
C LYS A 286 -12.57 27.91 -9.32
N PRO A 287 -11.34 27.39 -9.18
CA PRO A 287 -11.13 25.95 -9.16
C PRO A 287 -11.94 25.37 -8.00
N ALA A 288 -12.91 24.54 -8.35
CA ALA A 288 -13.82 23.91 -7.40
C ALA A 288 -13.94 22.45 -7.77
N ILE A 289 -13.93 21.61 -6.75
CA ILE A 289 -14.06 20.17 -6.92
C ILE A 289 -15.50 19.84 -7.31
N THR A 290 -15.65 19.17 -8.46
CA THR A 290 -16.93 18.66 -8.98
C THR A 290 -17.25 17.25 -8.47
N PHE A 291 -16.27 16.58 -7.85
CA PHE A 291 -16.44 15.29 -7.16
C PHE A 291 -17.61 15.31 -6.15
N GLU A 292 -18.53 14.35 -6.31
CA GLU A 292 -19.67 14.07 -5.44
C GLU A 292 -19.57 12.70 -4.77
N GLN A 293 -20.39 12.47 -3.73
CA GLN A 293 -20.43 11.19 -3.01
C GLN A 293 -20.91 10.02 -3.87
N SER A 294 -21.70 10.29 -4.92
CA SER A 294 -22.10 9.33 -5.96
C SER A 294 -20.92 8.83 -6.80
N ASP A 295 -19.88 9.65 -6.98
CA ASP A 295 -18.66 9.24 -7.67
C ASP A 295 -17.91 8.18 -6.85
N LEU A 296 -17.91 8.29 -5.51
CA LEU A 296 -17.35 7.27 -4.60
C LEU A 296 -18.00 5.90 -4.82
N GLU A 297 -19.33 5.85 -5.04
CA GLU A 297 -20.07 4.62 -5.36
C GLU A 297 -19.71 4.06 -6.75
N ALA A 298 -19.59 4.92 -7.76
CA ALA A 298 -19.14 4.53 -9.09
C ALA A 298 -17.70 3.99 -9.08
N PHE A 299 -16.81 4.57 -8.27
CA PHE A 299 -15.44 4.10 -8.11
C PHE A 299 -15.36 2.74 -7.41
N TYR A 300 -16.22 2.43 -6.42
CA TYR A 300 -16.32 1.07 -5.87
C TYR A 300 -16.74 0.05 -6.93
N GLY A 301 -17.68 0.42 -7.81
CA GLY A 301 -18.09 -0.41 -8.94
C GLY A 301 -16.96 -0.69 -9.92
N ILE A 302 -16.14 0.31 -10.26
CA ILE A 302 -14.99 0.16 -11.17
C ILE A 302 -13.89 -0.73 -10.57
N ILE A 303 -13.63 -0.61 -9.27
CA ILE A 303 -12.66 -1.48 -8.57
C ILE A 303 -13.17 -2.94 -8.58
N ALA A 304 -14.45 -3.17 -8.29
CA ALA A 304 -15.06 -4.50 -8.31
C ALA A 304 -15.11 -5.12 -9.74
N LEU A 305 -15.37 -4.30 -10.77
CA LEU A 305 -15.39 -4.75 -12.17
C LEU A 305 -14.00 -5.07 -12.72
N CYS A 306 -12.94 -4.42 -12.22
CA CYS A 306 -11.56 -4.75 -12.60
C CYS A 306 -11.13 -6.15 -12.12
N ASP A 307 -11.76 -6.70 -11.07
CA ASP A 307 -11.53 -8.07 -10.61
C ASP A 307 -12.33 -9.12 -11.40
N THR A 308 -13.33 -8.70 -12.20
CA THR A 308 -14.20 -9.64 -12.95
C THR A 308 -13.75 -9.93 -14.38
N LYS A 309 -12.74 -9.24 -14.91
CA LYS A 309 -12.25 -9.47 -16.30
C LYS A 309 -11.23 -10.61 -16.45
N SER A 310 -11.01 -11.42 -15.42
CA SER A 310 -10.15 -12.61 -15.47
C SER A 310 -10.91 -13.94 -15.54
N ILE A 311 -12.20 -13.91 -15.93
CA ILE A 311 -12.96 -15.11 -16.23
C ILE A 311 -13.64 -14.93 -17.59
N THR A 312 -12.90 -15.18 -18.66
CA THR A 312 -13.43 -15.82 -19.88
C THR A 312 -12.29 -16.42 -20.68
#